data_AF-A0A6A7BXW3-F1
#
_entry.id   AF-A0A6A7BXW3-F1
#
_cell.length_a   1.000
_cell.length_b   1.000
_cell.length_c   1.000
_cell.angle_alpha   90.00
_cell.angle_beta   90.00
_cell.angle_gamma   90.00
#
_symmetry.space_group_name_H-M   'P 1'
#
loop_
_entity.id
_entity.type
_entity.pdbx_description
1 polymer ?
#
loop_
_entity_poly.entity_id
_entity_poly.type
_entity_poly.pdbx_seq_one_letter_code
_entity_poly.pdbx_strand_id
1 'polypeptide(L)'
;MAKPKPPVPFVKAPTSLGPFLAQLDPSLVYIVHIDSLPSDTKRRIFFIPVVLNAVIAALLIWRLWVAAPVYYVLALTMLGYPTSATVDPDTTTRRQQVSILLRRFLMFAFDFLLFRYIGPWPLTFFLEQPANPVTWRWQLGFLPREAVVRVSRNWGANDLMRGAKKGEESPFFKTRILPAIDRQHLRKTGYILMDGSWDLDFQAMLDAHTLDKRNEVKLSDIDRHVFVHSGGSDGWLIWKFETEQDLVEERRMALVKFKDHLTNMGKESLFFKWMEIVEEERDRDGGFTEQGQKNVKRRVEKEFEKHGVDFDQLSKAIGLELPEASTGDGKS
;
A
#
# COMPACT_ATOMS: atom_id res chain seq x y z
N MET A 1 29.12 -19.95 -23.00
CA MET A 1 28.49 -18.63 -23.25
C MET A 1 28.19 -18.01 -21.90
N ALA A 2 28.70 -16.81 -21.62
CA ALA A 2 28.44 -16.12 -20.36
C ALA A 2 26.95 -15.76 -20.29
N LYS A 3 26.27 -16.14 -19.20
CA LYS A 3 24.87 -15.73 -18.99
C LYS A 3 24.82 -14.19 -18.93
N PRO A 4 23.87 -13.55 -19.62
CA PRO A 4 23.73 -12.10 -19.55
C PRO A 4 23.56 -11.68 -18.10
N LYS A 5 24.32 -10.67 -17.67
CA LYS A 5 24.18 -10.11 -16.32
C LYS A 5 22.81 -9.44 -16.20
N PRO A 6 22.12 -9.56 -15.04
CA PRO A 6 20.85 -8.88 -14.84
C PRO A 6 21.04 -7.36 -14.94
N PRO A 7 20.04 -6.62 -15.45
CA PRO A 7 20.13 -5.17 -15.59
C PRO A 7 20.13 -4.52 -14.21
N VAL A 8 21.00 -3.52 -14.02
CA VAL A 8 21.07 -2.71 -12.79
C VAL A 8 19.70 -2.04 -12.54
N PRO A 9 19.20 -1.99 -11.30
CA PRO A 9 19.82 -2.41 -10.03
C PRO A 9 19.45 -3.84 -9.59
N PHE A 10 18.87 -4.64 -10.49
CA PHE A 10 18.35 -5.94 -10.15
C PHE A 10 19.45 -7.00 -10.05
N VAL A 11 19.32 -7.87 -9.05
CA VAL A 11 20.13 -9.07 -8.86
C VAL A 11 19.24 -10.30 -8.94
N LYS A 12 19.83 -11.49 -9.12
CA LYS A 12 19.05 -12.72 -9.16
C LYS A 12 18.44 -13.00 -7.78
N ALA A 13 17.16 -13.38 -7.74
CA ALA A 13 16.51 -13.71 -6.48
C ALA A 13 17.15 -14.95 -5.81
N PRO A 14 17.36 -14.92 -4.48
CA PRO A 14 17.88 -16.07 -3.75
C PRO A 14 16.88 -17.22 -3.75
N THR A 15 17.38 -18.44 -3.70
CA THR A 15 16.53 -19.66 -3.73
C THR A 15 15.64 -19.80 -2.50
N SER A 16 16.00 -19.17 -1.38
CA SER A 16 15.17 -19.13 -0.16
C SER A 16 13.81 -18.48 -0.38
N LEU A 17 13.70 -17.52 -1.32
CA LEU A 17 12.42 -16.86 -1.64
C LEU A 17 11.58 -17.64 -2.66
N GLY A 18 12.07 -18.79 -3.14
CA GLY A 18 11.39 -19.62 -4.13
C GLY A 18 9.91 -19.90 -3.84
N PRO A 19 9.52 -20.30 -2.61
CA PRO A 19 8.12 -20.57 -2.27
C PRO A 19 7.19 -19.35 -2.45
N PHE A 20 7.68 -18.15 -2.11
CA PHE A 20 6.91 -16.90 -2.28
C PHE A 20 6.83 -16.50 -3.76
N LEU A 21 7.95 -16.56 -4.47
CA LEU A 21 8.04 -16.20 -5.89
C LEU A 21 7.22 -17.12 -6.80
N ALA A 22 6.94 -18.35 -6.37
CA ALA A 22 6.08 -19.29 -7.09
C ALA A 22 4.59 -18.88 -7.07
N GLN A 23 4.17 -18.03 -6.13
CA GLN A 23 2.79 -17.53 -6.04
C GLN A 23 2.54 -16.29 -6.92
N LEU A 24 3.60 -15.63 -7.39
CA LEU A 24 3.51 -14.38 -8.13
C LEU A 24 3.37 -14.61 -9.64
N ASP A 25 2.65 -13.72 -10.31
CA ASP A 25 2.52 -13.73 -11.77
C ASP A 25 3.80 -13.17 -12.44
N PRO A 26 4.52 -13.97 -13.26
CA PRO A 26 5.73 -13.52 -13.94
C PRO A 26 5.54 -12.35 -14.92
N SER A 27 4.31 -12.03 -15.33
CA SER A 27 4.03 -10.93 -16.24
C SER A 27 4.03 -9.55 -15.56
N LEU A 28 4.00 -9.51 -14.23
CA LEU A 28 3.82 -8.31 -13.43
C LEU A 28 5.07 -7.91 -12.63
N VAL A 29 5.06 -6.68 -12.11
CA VAL A 29 6.11 -6.15 -11.22
C VAL A 29 5.53 -5.99 -9.83
N TYR A 30 6.28 -6.38 -8.82
CA TYR A 30 5.83 -6.35 -7.43
C TYR A 30 6.73 -5.48 -6.56
N ILE A 31 6.13 -4.78 -5.60
CA ILE A 31 6.87 -4.11 -4.51
C ILE A 31 6.35 -4.64 -3.18
N VAL A 32 7.25 -5.15 -2.36
CA VAL A 32 6.94 -5.65 -1.03
C VAL A 32 7.61 -4.79 0.03
N HIS A 33 6.85 -4.44 1.06
CA HIS A 33 7.36 -3.81 2.28
C HIS A 33 6.49 -4.21 3.47
N ILE A 34 7.05 -4.11 4.68
CA ILE A 34 6.33 -4.32 5.92
C ILE A 34 5.74 -3.00 6.40
N ASP A 35 4.42 -2.96 6.51
CA ASP A 35 3.68 -1.89 7.17
C ASP A 35 3.69 -2.11 8.69
N SER A 36 4.35 -1.20 9.41
CA SER A 36 4.50 -1.19 10.87
C SER A 36 3.48 -0.29 11.60
N LEU A 37 2.47 0.25 10.91
CA LEU A 37 1.51 1.14 11.53
C LEU A 37 0.64 0.42 12.60
N PRO A 38 0.18 1.14 13.63
CA PRO A 38 -0.68 0.57 14.65
C PRO A 38 -1.96 -0.02 14.06
N SER A 39 -2.39 -1.17 14.61
CA SER A 39 -3.60 -1.89 14.18
C SER A 39 -4.87 -1.02 14.19
N ASP A 40 -4.98 -0.09 15.13
CA ASP A 40 -6.13 0.82 15.23
C ASP A 40 -6.20 1.79 14.05
N THR A 41 -5.06 2.33 13.63
CA THR A 41 -4.95 3.21 12.47
C THR A 41 -5.36 2.47 11.21
N LYS A 42 -4.86 1.23 11.03
CA LYS A 42 -5.23 0.37 9.89
C LYS A 42 -6.73 0.08 9.87
N ARG A 43 -7.35 -0.20 11.03
CA ARG A 43 -8.78 -0.45 11.15
C ARG A 43 -9.62 0.76 10.76
N ARG A 44 -9.27 1.95 11.24
CA ARG A 44 -9.99 3.19 10.93
C ARG A 44 -9.95 3.51 9.43
N ILE A 45 -8.78 3.36 8.81
CA ILE A 45 -8.59 3.59 7.38
C ILE A 45 -9.41 2.59 6.56
N PHE A 46 -9.40 1.31 6.95
CA PHE A 46 -10.16 0.26 6.25
C PHE A 46 -11.67 0.37 6.45
N PHE A 47 -12.15 0.98 7.53
CA PHE A 47 -13.58 1.13 7.77
C PHE A 47 -14.27 2.05 6.73
N ILE A 48 -13.57 3.09 6.27
CA ILE A 48 -14.09 4.04 5.27
C ILE A 48 -14.53 3.35 3.97
N PRO A 49 -13.68 2.57 3.27
CA PRO A 49 -14.07 1.87 2.05
C PRO A 49 -15.11 0.78 2.29
N VAL A 50 -15.15 0.14 3.47
CA VAL A 50 -16.21 -0.84 3.81
C VAL A 50 -17.58 -0.17 3.81
N VAL A 51 -17.72 0.94 4.53
CA VAL A 51 -18.99 1.68 4.59
C VAL A 51 -19.39 2.20 3.22
N LEU A 52 -18.44 2.79 2.49
CA LEU A 52 -18.69 3.33 1.15
C LEU A 52 -19.19 2.25 0.19
N ASN A 53 -18.50 1.10 0.11
CA ASN A 53 -18.90 0.00 -0.77
C ASN A 53 -20.20 -0.66 -0.31
N ALA A 54 -20.46 -0.77 1.00
CA ALA A 54 -21.73 -1.28 1.51
C ALA A 54 -22.91 -0.37 1.14
N VAL A 55 -22.75 0.96 1.24
CA VAL A 55 -23.77 1.93 0.82
C VAL A 55 -24.01 1.86 -0.68
N ILE A 56 -22.95 1.81 -1.50
CA ILE A 56 -23.08 1.66 -2.96
C ILE A 56 -23.80 0.35 -3.30
N ALA A 57 -23.41 -0.77 -2.69
CA ALA A 57 -24.07 -2.06 -2.89
C ALA A 57 -25.55 -2.01 -2.52
N ALA A 58 -25.90 -1.42 -1.38
CA ALA A 58 -27.29 -1.26 -0.96
C ALA A 58 -28.10 -0.41 -1.95
N LEU A 59 -27.54 0.70 -2.45
CA LEU A 59 -28.18 1.54 -3.45
C LEU A 59 -28.37 0.82 -4.79
N LEU A 60 -27.40 0.01 -5.22
CA LEU A 60 -27.50 -0.80 -6.44
C LEU A 60 -28.55 -1.90 -6.31
N ILE A 61 -28.60 -2.60 -5.17
CA ILE A 61 -29.62 -3.61 -4.88
C ILE A 61 -31.00 -2.97 -4.83
N TRP A 62 -31.13 -1.83 -4.15
CA TRP A 62 -32.39 -1.08 -4.11
C TRP A 62 -32.83 -0.63 -5.51
N ARG A 63 -31.90 -0.10 -6.31
CA ARG A 63 -32.17 0.29 -7.70
C ARG A 63 -32.62 -0.91 -8.53
N LEU A 64 -31.94 -2.04 -8.41
CA LEU A 64 -32.32 -3.27 -9.09
C LEU A 64 -33.71 -3.74 -8.67
N TRP A 65 -34.03 -3.68 -7.38
CA TRP A 65 -35.34 -4.08 -6.86
C TRP A 65 -36.49 -3.20 -7.37
N VAL A 66 -36.27 -1.87 -7.45
CA VAL A 66 -37.26 -0.93 -8.01
C VAL A 66 -37.36 -1.05 -9.52
N ALA A 67 -36.25 -1.28 -10.22
CA ALA A 67 -36.21 -1.38 -11.67
C ALA A 67 -36.78 -2.72 -12.18
N ALA A 68 -36.47 -3.84 -11.51
CA ALA A 68 -36.86 -5.19 -11.92
C ALA A 68 -38.33 -5.34 -12.39
N PRO A 69 -39.36 -4.87 -11.65
CA PRO A 69 -40.75 -4.98 -12.11
C PRO A 69 -41.02 -4.20 -13.40
N VAL A 70 -40.38 -3.03 -13.59
CA VAL A 70 -40.52 -2.22 -14.81
C VAL A 70 -39.91 -2.96 -16.01
N TYR A 71 -38.72 -3.54 -15.83
CA TYR A 71 -38.05 -4.34 -16.86
C TYR A 71 -38.84 -5.60 -17.20
N TYR A 72 -39.42 -6.26 -16.19
CA TYR A 72 -40.30 -7.42 -16.39
C TYR A 72 -41.53 -7.07 -17.22
N VAL A 73 -42.22 -5.97 -16.90
CA VAL A 73 -43.37 -5.49 -17.67
C VAL A 73 -42.98 -5.14 -19.11
N LEU A 74 -41.84 -4.48 -19.32
CA LEU A 74 -41.34 -4.15 -20.66
C LEU A 74 -40.97 -5.40 -21.46
N ALA A 75 -40.39 -6.42 -20.81
CA ALA A 75 -40.11 -7.71 -21.44
C ALA A 75 -41.39 -8.42 -21.88
N LEU A 76 -42.44 -8.43 -21.03
CA LEU A 76 -43.75 -8.95 -21.39
C LEU A 76 -44.39 -8.19 -22.56
N THR A 77 -44.27 -6.86 -22.59
CA THR A 77 -44.71 -6.05 -23.74
C THR A 77 -43.97 -6.45 -25.02
N MET A 78 -42.65 -6.66 -24.96
CA MET A 78 -41.87 -7.10 -26.11
C MET A 78 -42.26 -8.50 -26.61
N LEU A 79 -42.70 -9.38 -25.71
CA LEU A 79 -43.22 -10.71 -26.03
C LEU A 79 -44.66 -10.68 -26.57
N GLY A 80 -45.28 -9.51 -26.70
CA GLY A 80 -46.62 -9.33 -27.27
C GLY A 80 -47.76 -9.42 -26.26
N TYR A 81 -47.47 -9.53 -24.96
CA TYR A 81 -48.52 -9.49 -23.93
C TYR A 81 -48.98 -8.04 -23.71
N PRO A 82 -50.31 -7.78 -23.62
CA PRO A 82 -50.81 -6.46 -23.29
C PRO A 82 -50.49 -6.16 -21.82
N THR A 83 -49.74 -5.09 -21.58
CA THR A 83 -49.38 -4.63 -20.23
C THR A 83 -49.59 -3.13 -20.10
N SER A 84 -49.39 -2.59 -18.89
CA SER A 84 -49.40 -1.14 -18.63
C SER A 84 -48.34 -0.36 -19.41
N ALA A 85 -47.36 -1.03 -20.02
CA ALA A 85 -46.32 -0.42 -20.86
C ALA A 85 -46.57 -0.60 -22.37
N THR A 86 -47.67 -1.22 -22.78
CA THR A 86 -48.05 -1.30 -24.21
C THR A 86 -48.43 0.08 -24.72
N VAL A 87 -47.83 0.50 -25.84
CA VAL A 87 -48.14 1.78 -26.50
C VAL A 87 -48.98 1.47 -27.73
N ASP A 88 -50.21 1.96 -27.74
CA ASP A 88 -51.11 1.85 -28.88
C ASP A 88 -50.84 3.00 -29.87
N PRO A 89 -50.37 2.71 -31.11
CA PRO A 89 -50.05 3.74 -32.10
C PRO A 89 -51.25 4.57 -32.55
N ASP A 90 -52.46 4.02 -32.47
CA ASP A 90 -53.68 4.64 -32.99
C ASP A 90 -54.27 5.67 -32.01
N THR A 91 -53.98 5.51 -30.71
CA THR A 91 -54.48 6.39 -29.64
C THR A 91 -53.42 7.35 -29.10
N THR A 92 -52.15 7.18 -29.48
CA THR A 92 -51.03 8.02 -29.00
C THR A 92 -50.49 8.95 -30.08
N THR A 93 -50.25 10.22 -29.72
CA THR A 93 -49.61 11.17 -30.64
C THR A 93 -48.12 10.89 -30.83
N ARG A 94 -47.55 11.23 -32.00
CA ARG A 94 -46.11 11.09 -32.29
C ARG A 94 -45.21 11.70 -31.21
N ARG A 95 -45.59 12.85 -30.64
CA ARG A 95 -44.85 13.48 -29.54
C ARG A 95 -44.83 12.61 -28.28
N GLN A 96 -45.96 11.97 -27.95
CA GLN A 96 -46.05 11.05 -26.82
C GLN A 96 -45.22 9.80 -27.07
N GLN A 97 -45.27 9.23 -28.28
CA GLN A 97 -44.47 8.07 -28.67
C GLN A 97 -42.97 8.34 -28.54
N VAL A 98 -42.50 9.48 -29.08
CA VAL A 98 -41.09 9.90 -28.94
C VAL A 98 -40.71 10.13 -27.47
N SER A 99 -41.58 10.75 -26.68
CA SER A 99 -41.32 10.99 -25.25
C SER A 99 -41.21 9.68 -24.45
N ILE A 100 -42.10 8.71 -24.71
CA ILE A 100 -42.08 7.39 -24.10
C ILE A 100 -40.79 6.65 -24.48
N LEU A 101 -40.45 6.65 -25.78
CA LEU A 101 -39.24 6.02 -26.28
C LEU A 101 -37.99 6.61 -25.63
N LEU A 102 -37.89 7.93 -25.59
CA LEU A 102 -36.76 8.63 -25.00
C LEU A 102 -36.64 8.34 -23.50
N ARG A 103 -37.75 8.37 -22.74
CA ARG A 103 -37.73 8.07 -21.30
C ARG A 103 -37.29 6.64 -21.02
N ARG A 104 -37.74 5.67 -21.82
CA ARG A 104 -37.31 4.27 -21.72
C ARG A 104 -35.83 4.13 -22.06
N PHE A 105 -35.39 4.72 -23.17
CA PHE A 105 -33.98 4.73 -23.56
C PHE A 105 -33.09 5.32 -22.46
N LEU A 106 -33.44 6.48 -21.90
CA LEU A 106 -32.66 7.12 -20.85
C LEU A 106 -32.62 6.28 -19.57
N MET A 107 -33.72 5.62 -19.20
CA MET A 107 -33.74 4.67 -18.08
C MET A 107 -32.77 3.51 -18.33
N PHE A 108 -32.86 2.86 -19.50
CA PHE A 108 -31.97 1.76 -19.88
C PHE A 108 -30.50 2.20 -19.91
N ALA A 109 -30.21 3.36 -20.52
CA ALA A 109 -28.86 3.89 -20.60
C ALA A 109 -28.30 4.21 -19.21
N PHE A 110 -29.09 4.83 -18.34
CA PHE A 110 -28.68 5.12 -16.97
C PHE A 110 -28.37 3.84 -16.19
N ASP A 111 -29.27 2.85 -16.21
CA ASP A 111 -29.06 1.59 -15.50
C ASP A 111 -27.87 0.82 -16.07
N PHE A 112 -27.71 0.79 -17.39
CA PHE A 112 -26.54 0.19 -18.04
C PHE A 112 -25.25 0.84 -17.56
N LEU A 113 -25.14 2.17 -17.62
CA LEU A 113 -23.95 2.89 -17.18
C LEU A 113 -23.67 2.68 -15.68
N LEU A 114 -24.72 2.71 -14.87
CA LEU A 114 -24.65 2.49 -13.43
C LEU A 114 -24.07 1.11 -13.11
N PHE A 115 -24.65 0.04 -13.64
CA PHE A 115 -24.16 -1.32 -13.36
C PHE A 115 -22.84 -1.65 -14.08
N ARG A 116 -22.55 -1.02 -15.22
CA ARG A 116 -21.31 -1.27 -15.98
C ARG A 116 -20.07 -0.64 -15.35
N TYR A 117 -20.22 0.55 -14.74
CA TYR A 117 -19.08 1.32 -14.21
C TYR A 117 -19.03 1.36 -12.68
N ILE A 118 -20.18 1.45 -12.01
CA ILE A 118 -20.25 1.52 -10.53
C ILE A 118 -20.49 0.13 -9.95
N GLY A 119 -21.24 -0.73 -10.66
CA GLY A 119 -21.51 -2.11 -10.25
C GLY A 119 -20.28 -2.95 -9.88
N PRO A 120 -19.16 -2.89 -10.62
CA PRO A 120 -17.98 -3.67 -10.29
C PRO A 120 -17.35 -3.32 -8.93
N TRP A 121 -17.46 -2.08 -8.44
CA TRP A 121 -16.72 -1.65 -7.24
C TRP A 121 -17.05 -2.44 -5.97
N PRO A 122 -18.34 -2.58 -5.56
CA PRO A 122 -18.66 -3.44 -4.43
C PRO A 122 -18.39 -4.92 -4.72
N LEU A 123 -18.58 -5.37 -5.96
CA LEU A 123 -18.30 -6.76 -6.32
C LEU A 123 -16.81 -7.08 -6.16
N THR A 124 -15.92 -6.20 -6.62
CA THR A 124 -14.49 -6.41 -6.47
C THR A 124 -14.08 -6.31 -5.00
N PHE A 125 -14.66 -5.35 -4.27
CA PHE A 125 -14.35 -5.16 -2.86
C PHE A 125 -14.78 -6.34 -1.95
N PHE A 126 -15.92 -6.96 -2.21
CA PHE A 126 -16.49 -8.01 -1.34
C PHE A 126 -16.29 -9.43 -1.87
N LEU A 127 -16.21 -9.63 -3.19
CA LEU A 127 -16.38 -10.93 -3.84
C LEU A 127 -15.29 -11.27 -4.88
N GLU A 128 -14.32 -10.38 -5.12
CA GLU A 128 -13.23 -10.68 -6.06
C GLU A 128 -12.46 -11.94 -5.67
N GLN A 129 -12.02 -12.65 -6.69
CA GLN A 129 -11.22 -13.87 -6.60
C GLN A 129 -9.86 -13.59 -7.23
N PRO A 130 -8.76 -14.21 -6.74
CA PRO A 130 -8.71 -15.21 -5.68
C PRO A 130 -8.90 -14.66 -4.25
N ALA A 131 -8.58 -13.38 -4.03
CA ALA A 131 -8.79 -12.71 -2.76
C ALA A 131 -9.25 -11.27 -2.98
N ASN A 132 -9.97 -10.73 -2.00
CA ASN A 132 -10.47 -9.37 -1.98
C ASN A 132 -10.13 -8.66 -0.66
N PRO A 133 -10.33 -7.34 -0.56
CA PRO A 133 -10.03 -6.58 0.64
C PRO A 133 -10.67 -7.15 1.92
N VAL A 134 -11.90 -7.65 1.82
CA VAL A 134 -12.63 -8.19 2.98
C VAL A 134 -12.11 -9.56 3.38
N THR A 135 -11.85 -10.47 2.43
CA THR A 135 -11.28 -11.78 2.75
C THR A 135 -9.89 -11.64 3.36
N TRP A 136 -9.08 -10.71 2.86
CA TRP A 136 -7.77 -10.38 3.45
C TRP A 136 -7.91 -10.00 4.93
N ARG A 137 -8.81 -9.06 5.26
CA ARG A 137 -9.03 -8.64 6.65
C ARG A 137 -9.71 -9.70 7.51
N TRP A 138 -10.54 -10.56 6.92
CA TRP A 138 -11.15 -11.67 7.65
C TRP A 138 -10.13 -12.74 8.04
N GLN A 139 -9.18 -13.05 7.16
CA GLN A 139 -8.19 -14.11 7.39
C GLN A 139 -7.00 -13.64 8.23
N LEU A 140 -6.50 -12.42 7.97
CA LEU A 140 -5.29 -11.91 8.62
C LEU A 140 -5.58 -10.97 9.79
N GLY A 141 -6.71 -10.24 9.74
CA GLY A 141 -7.03 -9.18 10.69
C GLY A 141 -6.22 -7.91 10.46
N PHE A 142 -5.88 -7.23 11.56
CA PHE A 142 -5.10 -5.99 11.57
C PHE A 142 -3.84 -6.19 12.42
N LEU A 143 -2.79 -6.73 11.82
CA LEU A 143 -1.53 -6.97 12.51
C LEU A 143 -0.68 -5.68 12.58
N PRO A 144 0.08 -5.46 13.68
CA PRO A 144 1.01 -4.34 13.77
C PRO A 144 2.08 -4.41 12.68
N ARG A 145 2.58 -5.61 12.38
CA ARG A 145 3.51 -5.87 11.27
C ARG A 145 2.79 -6.66 10.20
N GLU A 146 2.62 -6.05 9.03
CA GLU A 146 1.89 -6.64 7.91
C GLU A 146 2.67 -6.49 6.61
N ALA A 147 2.96 -7.59 5.92
CA ALA A 147 3.50 -7.51 4.56
C ALA A 147 2.45 -6.93 3.61
N VAL A 148 2.85 -5.86 2.93
CA VAL A 148 2.09 -5.20 1.87
C VAL A 148 2.75 -5.52 0.54
N VAL A 149 2.03 -6.28 -0.29
CA VAL A 149 2.45 -6.64 -1.65
C VAL A 149 1.67 -5.78 -2.63
N ARG A 150 2.38 -4.88 -3.30
CA ARG A 150 1.83 -4.05 -4.38
C ARG A 150 2.18 -4.67 -5.72
N VAL A 151 1.24 -4.60 -6.65
CA VAL A 151 1.34 -5.16 -7.99
C VAL A 151 1.13 -4.08 -9.04
N SER A 152 1.86 -4.18 -10.16
CA SER A 152 1.75 -3.22 -11.26
C SER A 152 0.37 -3.26 -11.93
N ARG A 153 -0.20 -2.09 -12.21
CA ARG A 153 -1.53 -1.93 -12.80
C ARG A 153 -1.46 -1.29 -14.18
N ASN A 154 -1.95 -1.97 -15.21
CA ASN A 154 -1.90 -1.54 -16.62
C ASN A 154 -0.47 -1.42 -17.21
N TRP A 155 0.53 -2.03 -16.56
CA TRP A 155 1.89 -2.20 -17.06
C TRP A 155 2.51 -3.44 -16.37
N GLY A 156 3.63 -3.96 -16.87
CA GLY A 156 4.21 -5.19 -16.34
C GLY A 156 5.71 -5.37 -16.57
N ALA A 157 6.18 -6.59 -16.32
CA ALA A 157 7.59 -6.96 -16.39
C ALA A 157 8.19 -6.70 -17.78
N ASN A 158 7.40 -6.89 -18.84
CA ASN A 158 7.85 -6.64 -20.21
C ASN A 158 8.19 -5.17 -20.46
N ASP A 159 7.43 -4.24 -19.88
CA ASP A 159 7.64 -2.78 -20.04
C ASP A 159 8.92 -2.31 -19.31
N LEU A 160 9.31 -3.02 -18.26
CA LEU A 160 10.51 -2.73 -17.47
C LEU A 160 11.77 -3.42 -18.02
N MET A 161 11.61 -4.63 -18.54
CA MET A 161 12.73 -5.55 -18.83
C MET A 161 13.02 -5.74 -20.33
N ARG A 162 12.11 -5.34 -21.23
CA ARG A 162 12.33 -5.41 -22.69
C ARG A 162 12.69 -4.05 -23.26
N GLY A 163 13.39 -4.06 -24.39
CA GLY A 163 13.82 -2.84 -25.10
C GLY A 163 15.28 -2.47 -24.86
N ALA A 164 15.68 -1.30 -25.37
CA ALA A 164 17.05 -0.79 -25.33
C ALA A 164 17.45 -0.25 -23.95
N LYS A 165 16.49 0.31 -23.19
CA LYS A 165 16.69 0.83 -21.82
C LYS A 165 15.98 -0.09 -20.85
N LYS A 166 16.73 -0.81 -20.03
CA LYS A 166 16.22 -1.82 -19.08
C LYS A 166 16.56 -1.43 -17.66
N GLY A 167 15.77 -1.93 -16.70
CA GLY A 167 16.03 -1.69 -15.28
C GLY A 167 15.98 -0.19 -14.96
N GLU A 168 17.04 0.33 -14.33
CA GLU A 168 17.14 1.74 -13.91
C GLU A 168 16.97 2.76 -15.05
N GLU A 169 17.41 2.39 -16.25
CA GLU A 169 17.34 3.26 -17.42
C GLU A 169 15.93 3.34 -18.01
N SER A 170 15.03 2.44 -17.62
CA SER A 170 13.65 2.42 -18.09
C SER A 170 12.87 3.63 -17.56
N PRO A 171 12.06 4.31 -18.41
CA PRO A 171 11.15 5.35 -17.95
C PRO A 171 10.19 4.87 -16.86
N PHE A 172 9.75 3.61 -16.92
CA PHE A 172 8.86 3.01 -15.92
C PHE A 172 9.51 2.92 -14.55
N PHE A 173 10.81 2.65 -14.51
CA PHE A 173 11.56 2.61 -13.26
C PHE A 173 11.54 3.99 -12.57
N LYS A 174 11.90 5.05 -13.32
CA LYS A 174 11.99 6.41 -12.77
C LYS A 174 10.63 7.02 -12.44
N THR A 175 9.60 6.71 -13.22
CA THR A 175 8.28 7.34 -13.07
C THR A 175 7.29 6.55 -12.23
N ARG A 176 7.44 5.22 -12.12
CA ARG A 176 6.49 4.36 -11.40
C ARG A 176 7.10 3.70 -10.17
N ILE A 177 8.34 3.21 -10.27
CA ILE A 177 8.98 2.48 -9.16
C ILE A 177 9.55 3.45 -8.14
N LEU A 178 10.42 4.39 -8.55
CA LEU A 178 11.06 5.34 -7.63
C LEU A 178 10.07 6.13 -6.76
N PRO A 179 8.96 6.69 -7.29
CA PRO A 179 7.99 7.40 -6.45
C PRO A 179 7.22 6.47 -5.51
N ALA A 180 7.03 5.20 -5.87
CA ALA A 180 6.28 4.25 -5.07
C ALA A 180 7.09 3.69 -3.90
N ILE A 181 8.42 3.69 -4.00
CA ILE A 181 9.34 3.31 -2.91
C ILE A 181 9.77 4.50 -2.05
N ASP A 182 9.30 5.72 -2.37
CA ASP A 182 9.61 6.89 -1.56
C ASP A 182 9.11 6.72 -0.13
N ARG A 183 9.87 7.22 0.83
CA ARG A 183 9.63 6.98 2.25
C ARG A 183 8.41 7.68 2.80
N GLN A 184 8.16 8.90 2.36
CA GLN A 184 6.94 9.59 2.76
C GLN A 184 5.72 8.85 2.23
N HIS A 185 5.89 8.16 1.09
CA HIS A 185 4.88 7.27 0.55
C HIS A 185 4.73 5.99 1.39
N LEU A 186 5.82 5.27 1.68
CA LEU A 186 5.82 4.01 2.45
C LEU A 186 5.37 4.15 3.92
N ARG A 187 5.37 5.36 4.48
CA ARG A 187 4.83 5.63 5.82
C ARG A 187 3.31 5.50 5.92
N LYS A 188 2.59 5.35 4.79
CA LYS A 188 1.14 5.20 4.76
C LYS A 188 0.77 3.71 4.79
N THR A 189 -0.43 3.40 5.27
CA THR A 189 -0.92 2.02 5.28
C THR A 189 -1.06 1.47 3.87
N GLY A 190 -0.88 0.16 3.68
CA GLY A 190 -0.98 -0.48 2.37
C GLY A 190 -2.20 -0.09 1.53
N TYR A 191 -3.39 0.01 2.15
CA TYR A 191 -4.63 0.36 1.44
C TYR A 191 -4.63 1.77 0.83
N ILE A 192 -3.85 2.71 1.38
CA ILE A 192 -3.72 4.08 0.85
C ILE A 192 -2.70 4.14 -0.31
N LEU A 193 -1.85 3.12 -0.45
CA LEU A 193 -0.79 3.09 -1.46
C LEU A 193 -1.29 2.66 -2.85
N MET A 194 -2.57 2.34 -2.98
CA MET A 194 -3.18 2.04 -4.28
C MET A 194 -3.32 3.33 -5.10
N ASP A 195 -2.91 3.28 -6.36
CA ASP A 195 -3.00 4.40 -7.30
C ASP A 195 -3.26 3.94 -8.74
N GLY A 196 -3.08 4.83 -9.72
CA GLY A 196 -3.28 4.50 -11.13
C GLY A 196 -2.25 3.53 -11.72
N SER A 197 -1.14 3.29 -11.03
CA SER A 197 0.00 2.46 -11.45
C SER A 197 0.19 1.22 -10.58
N TRP A 198 -0.32 1.24 -9.35
CA TRP A 198 -0.13 0.21 -8.35
C TRP A 198 -1.46 -0.19 -7.73
N ASP A 199 -1.67 -1.50 -7.64
CA ASP A 199 -2.76 -2.10 -6.88
C ASP A 199 -2.20 -2.98 -5.75
N LEU A 200 -3.07 -3.51 -4.89
CA LEU A 200 -2.69 -4.49 -3.88
C LEU A 200 -3.00 -5.90 -4.36
N ASP A 201 -2.03 -6.80 -4.19
CA ASP A 201 -2.25 -8.23 -4.40
C ASP A 201 -2.61 -8.88 -3.07
N PHE A 202 -3.92 -8.94 -2.79
CA PHE A 202 -4.45 -9.49 -1.53
C PHE A 202 -4.08 -10.96 -1.33
N GLN A 203 -3.97 -11.73 -2.41
CA GLN A 203 -3.62 -13.14 -2.33
C GLN A 203 -2.15 -13.30 -1.98
N ALA A 204 -1.25 -12.61 -2.69
CA ALA A 204 0.17 -12.63 -2.38
C ALA A 204 0.48 -12.12 -0.95
N MET A 205 -0.31 -11.15 -0.44
CA MET A 205 -0.22 -10.72 0.95
C MET A 205 -0.58 -11.85 1.93
N LEU A 206 -1.69 -12.57 1.69
CA LEU A 206 -2.09 -13.72 2.51
C LEU A 206 -1.08 -14.87 2.45
N ASP A 207 -0.53 -15.12 1.26
CA ASP A 207 0.46 -16.15 1.04
C ASP A 207 1.78 -15.83 1.75
N ALA A 208 2.24 -14.57 1.71
CA ALA A 208 3.43 -14.14 2.46
C ALA A 208 3.30 -14.44 3.96
N HIS A 209 2.15 -14.11 4.57
CA HIS A 209 1.89 -14.41 5.98
C HIS A 209 1.71 -15.91 6.25
N THR A 210 1.18 -16.66 5.30
CA THR A 210 1.04 -18.11 5.42
C THR A 210 2.41 -18.79 5.37
N LEU A 211 3.30 -18.35 4.50
CA LEU A 211 4.68 -18.85 4.38
C LEU A 211 5.53 -18.50 5.61
N ASP A 212 5.32 -17.32 6.21
CA ASP A 212 5.95 -16.92 7.47
C ASP A 212 5.48 -17.81 8.63
N LYS A 213 4.17 -18.08 8.73
CA LYS A 213 3.62 -19.02 9.72
C LYS A 213 4.13 -20.45 9.54
N ARG A 214 4.44 -20.87 8.30
CA ARG A 214 5.05 -22.17 7.99
C ARG A 214 6.57 -22.18 8.17
N ASN A 215 7.18 -21.04 8.50
CA ASN A 215 8.62 -20.85 8.63
C ASN A 215 9.39 -21.23 7.34
N GLU A 216 8.75 -21.08 6.18
CA GLU A 216 9.37 -21.31 4.87
C GLU A 216 10.08 -20.05 4.38
N VAL A 217 9.46 -18.89 4.57
CA VAL A 217 9.99 -17.57 4.20
C VAL A 217 9.64 -16.58 5.31
N LYS A 218 10.65 -15.89 5.87
CA LYS A 218 10.40 -14.88 6.90
C LYS A 218 9.95 -13.57 6.26
N LEU A 219 9.03 -12.86 6.92
CA LEU A 219 8.61 -11.51 6.46
C LEU A 219 9.79 -10.54 6.32
N SER A 220 10.80 -10.66 7.20
CA SER A 220 12.02 -9.85 7.13
C SER A 220 12.79 -10.00 5.82
N ASP A 221 12.71 -11.18 5.20
CA ASP A 221 13.51 -11.52 4.03
C ASP A 221 12.92 -10.96 2.74
N ILE A 222 11.62 -10.64 2.77
CA ILE A 222 10.89 -10.01 1.66
C ILE A 222 10.69 -8.51 1.85
N ASP A 223 11.09 -7.94 3.00
CA ASP A 223 10.91 -6.51 3.28
C ASP A 223 11.78 -5.62 2.37
N ARG A 224 11.16 -4.56 1.83
CA ARG A 224 11.78 -3.53 0.99
C ARG A 224 12.42 -4.06 -0.30
N HIS A 225 11.68 -4.90 -1.00
CA HIS A 225 12.11 -5.47 -2.27
C HIS A 225 11.17 -5.13 -3.42
N VAL A 226 11.76 -4.95 -4.59
CA VAL A 226 11.07 -4.94 -5.88
C VAL A 226 11.36 -6.27 -6.57
N PHE A 227 10.32 -6.96 -7.01
CA PHE A 227 10.43 -8.21 -7.74
C PHE A 227 9.97 -8.04 -9.17
N VAL A 228 10.76 -8.57 -10.11
CA VAL A 228 10.41 -8.60 -11.53
C VAL A 228 10.91 -9.89 -12.15
N HIS A 229 10.11 -10.49 -13.02
CA HIS A 229 10.56 -11.64 -13.79
C HIS A 229 11.27 -11.20 -15.07
N SER A 230 12.44 -11.77 -15.35
CA SER A 230 13.24 -11.42 -16.54
C SER A 230 12.63 -11.87 -17.87
N GLY A 231 11.56 -12.68 -17.85
CA GLY A 231 10.92 -13.25 -19.04
C GLY A 231 11.80 -14.23 -19.83
N GLY A 232 12.98 -14.60 -19.30
CA GLY A 232 13.97 -15.48 -19.91
C GLY A 232 14.64 -16.41 -18.89
N SER A 233 15.86 -16.89 -19.18
CA SER A 233 16.57 -17.91 -18.39
C SER A 233 17.04 -17.48 -17.00
N ASP A 234 16.98 -16.19 -16.69
CA ASP A 234 17.52 -15.64 -15.44
C ASP A 234 16.50 -15.73 -14.28
N GLY A 235 15.24 -16.04 -14.61
CA GLY A 235 14.16 -16.23 -13.64
C GLY A 235 13.74 -14.92 -12.96
N TRP A 236 13.36 -15.02 -11.70
CA TRP A 236 13.02 -13.89 -10.85
C TRP A 236 14.25 -13.05 -10.48
N LEU A 237 14.10 -11.75 -10.64
CA LEU A 237 15.06 -10.75 -10.24
C LEU A 237 14.51 -9.92 -9.09
N ILE A 238 15.40 -9.50 -8.21
CA ILE A 238 15.08 -8.77 -6.98
C ILE A 238 15.95 -7.52 -6.90
N TRP A 239 15.38 -6.44 -6.38
CA TRP A 239 16.12 -5.24 -6.02
C TRP A 239 15.71 -4.78 -4.62
N LYS A 240 16.67 -4.66 -3.71
CA LYS A 240 16.48 -4.09 -2.38
C LYS A 240 16.71 -2.58 -2.46
N PHE A 241 15.67 -1.79 -2.18
CA PHE A 241 15.70 -0.35 -2.42
C PHE A 241 16.06 0.50 -1.19
N GLU A 242 16.14 -0.10 -0.01
CA GLU A 242 16.79 0.52 1.14
C GLU A 242 17.76 -0.48 1.79
N THR A 243 19.03 -0.10 1.79
CA THR A 243 20.10 -0.86 2.44
C THR A 243 20.29 -0.36 3.87
N GLU A 244 20.83 -1.19 4.77
CA GLU A 244 21.18 -0.76 6.13
C GLU A 244 22.13 0.46 6.13
N GLN A 245 22.98 0.58 5.11
CA GLN A 245 23.86 1.72 4.91
C GLN A 245 23.09 3.03 4.65
N ASP A 246 22.00 2.98 3.89
CA ASP A 246 21.17 4.16 3.62
C ASP A 246 20.54 4.67 4.92
N LEU A 247 20.05 3.74 5.76
CA LEU A 247 19.50 4.04 7.08
C LEU A 247 20.55 4.62 8.05
N VAL A 248 21.80 4.16 7.98
CA VAL A 248 22.90 4.68 8.81
C VAL A 248 23.32 6.07 8.37
N GLU A 249 23.51 6.28 7.07
CA GLU A 249 23.96 7.57 6.54
C GLU A 249 22.93 8.66 6.78
N GLU A 250 21.64 8.33 6.81
CA GLU A 250 20.61 9.31 7.12
C GLU A 250 20.43 9.57 8.60
N ARG A 251 20.61 8.56 9.47
CA ARG A 251 20.74 8.84 10.90
C ARG A 251 21.88 9.84 11.12
N ARG A 252 23.00 9.64 10.42
CA ARG A 252 24.12 10.58 10.44
C ARG A 252 23.71 11.95 9.90
N MET A 253 22.99 12.05 8.78
CA MET A 253 22.50 13.34 8.26
C MET A 253 21.50 14.02 9.21
N ALA A 254 20.61 13.28 9.87
CA ALA A 254 19.68 13.81 10.86
C ALA A 254 20.42 14.35 12.08
N LEU A 255 21.47 13.66 12.55
CA LEU A 255 22.36 14.13 13.61
C LEU A 255 23.08 15.43 13.20
N VAL A 256 23.56 15.53 11.96
CA VAL A 256 24.19 16.74 11.43
C VAL A 256 23.18 17.90 11.37
N LYS A 257 21.97 17.68 10.84
CA LYS A 257 20.91 18.70 10.81
C LYS A 257 20.50 19.16 12.21
N PHE A 258 20.45 18.25 13.18
CA PHE A 258 20.17 18.57 14.58
C PHE A 258 21.27 19.46 15.17
N LYS A 259 22.54 19.12 14.92
CA LYS A 259 23.69 19.96 15.29
C LYS A 259 23.59 21.35 14.65
N ASP A 260 23.41 21.42 13.33
CA ASP A 260 23.37 22.68 12.58
C ASP A 260 22.21 23.59 13.05
N HIS A 261 21.05 23.01 13.36
CA HIS A 261 19.91 23.77 13.89
C HIS A 261 20.22 24.37 15.27
N LEU A 262 20.85 23.61 16.16
CA LEU A 262 21.29 24.09 17.48
C LEU A 262 22.40 25.15 17.37
N THR A 263 23.32 24.99 16.41
CA THR A 263 24.36 25.99 16.12
C THR A 263 23.75 27.30 15.60
N ASN A 264 22.77 27.24 14.70
CA ASN A 264 22.06 28.42 14.20
C ASN A 264 21.28 29.16 15.29
N MET A 265 20.82 28.44 16.33
CA MET A 265 20.21 29.04 17.52
C MET A 265 21.24 29.56 18.55
N GLY A 266 22.54 29.43 18.26
CA GLY A 266 23.63 29.80 19.17
C GLY A 266 23.78 28.87 20.39
N LYS A 267 23.17 27.67 20.34
CA LYS A 267 23.06 26.72 21.46
C LYS A 267 23.72 25.38 21.15
N GLU A 268 24.88 25.41 20.49
CA GLU A 268 25.65 24.21 20.13
C GLU A 268 26.05 23.37 21.36
N SER A 269 26.24 23.99 22.52
CA SER A 269 26.53 23.30 23.79
C SER A 269 25.46 22.28 24.21
N LEU A 270 24.20 22.49 23.80
CA LEU A 270 23.11 21.54 24.05
C LEU A 270 23.27 20.24 23.27
N PHE A 271 23.88 20.29 22.08
CA PHE A 271 24.15 19.09 21.29
C PHE A 271 25.17 18.19 22.00
N PHE A 272 26.25 18.78 22.52
CA PHE A 272 27.26 18.05 23.27
C PHE A 272 26.73 17.53 24.60
N LYS A 273 25.90 18.32 25.31
CA LYS A 273 25.26 17.89 26.55
C LYS A 273 24.28 16.74 26.33
N TRP A 274 23.56 16.76 25.21
CA TRP A 274 22.69 15.66 24.80
C TRP A 274 23.50 14.37 24.55
N MET A 275 24.57 14.45 23.75
CA MET A 275 25.45 13.31 23.49
C MET A 275 26.04 12.73 24.78
N GLU A 276 26.50 13.59 25.69
CA GLU A 276 27.02 13.19 27.02
C GLU A 276 25.95 12.44 27.84
N ILE A 277 24.71 12.94 27.88
CA ILE A 277 23.62 12.26 28.61
C ILE A 277 23.31 10.89 27.99
N VAL A 278 23.34 10.77 26.65
CA VAL A 278 23.10 9.51 25.95
C VAL A 278 24.25 8.51 26.21
N GLU A 279 25.50 8.96 26.18
CA GLU A 279 26.68 8.13 26.43
C GLU A 279 26.74 7.67 27.90
N GLU A 280 26.48 8.56 28.87
CA GLU A 280 26.44 8.22 30.30
C GLU A 280 25.43 7.10 30.61
N GLU A 281 24.24 7.14 30.00
CA GLU A 281 23.20 6.14 30.23
C GLU A 281 23.51 4.84 29.48
N ARG A 282 24.20 4.92 28.33
CA ARG A 282 24.66 3.73 27.60
C ARG A 282 25.76 2.98 28.38
N ASP A 283 26.67 3.71 29.00
CA ASP A 283 27.80 3.14 29.74
C ASP A 283 27.40 2.59 31.12
N ARG A 284 26.31 3.11 31.72
CA ARG A 284 25.80 2.61 33.02
C ARG A 284 25.15 1.24 32.95
N ASP A 285 24.37 0.96 31.90
CA ASP A 285 23.51 -0.23 31.85
C ASP A 285 24.00 -1.32 30.87
N GLY A 286 25.10 -1.11 30.15
CA GLY A 286 25.65 -2.09 29.20
C GLY A 286 24.74 -2.42 28.00
N GLY A 287 23.59 -1.75 27.90
CA GLY A 287 22.58 -1.88 26.86
C GLY A 287 21.47 -0.85 27.08
N PHE A 288 20.96 -0.27 25.99
CA PHE A 288 19.96 0.80 26.05
C PHE A 288 18.59 0.19 26.40
N THR A 289 18.23 0.12 27.70
CA THR A 289 16.94 -0.43 28.14
C THR A 289 15.79 0.57 27.95
N GLU A 290 14.53 0.10 27.93
CA GLU A 290 13.34 0.99 27.83
C GLU A 290 13.28 2.00 29.00
N GLN A 291 13.79 1.62 30.17
CA GLN A 291 13.89 2.49 31.34
C GLN A 291 14.99 3.56 31.15
N GLY A 292 16.12 3.18 30.56
CA GLY A 292 17.18 4.11 30.16
C GLY A 292 16.68 5.16 29.17
N GLN A 293 15.86 4.78 28.18
CA GLN A 293 15.26 5.73 27.23
C GLN A 293 14.37 6.78 27.91
N LYS A 294 13.51 6.37 28.85
CA LYS A 294 12.66 7.30 29.61
C LYS A 294 13.49 8.26 30.47
N ASN A 295 14.60 7.77 31.03
CA ASN A 295 15.52 8.58 31.82
C ASN A 295 16.29 9.59 30.97
N VAL A 296 16.83 9.16 29.82
CA VAL A 296 17.48 10.02 28.83
C VAL A 296 16.52 11.11 28.37
N LYS A 297 15.31 10.73 27.92
CA LYS A 297 14.31 11.69 27.43
C LYS A 297 14.01 12.78 28.48
N ARG A 298 13.74 12.38 29.72
CA ARG A 298 13.47 13.31 30.82
C ARG A 298 14.65 14.23 31.15
N ARG A 299 15.88 13.70 31.15
CA ARG A 299 17.10 14.48 31.43
C ARG A 299 17.36 15.50 30.31
N VAL A 300 17.18 15.09 29.07
CA VAL A 300 17.38 15.93 27.87
C VAL A 300 16.32 17.03 27.81
N GLU A 301 15.04 16.71 28.02
CA GLU A 301 13.96 17.71 28.08
C GLU A 301 14.25 18.77 29.14
N LYS A 302 14.64 18.35 30.36
CA LYS A 302 14.95 19.28 31.45
C LYS A 302 16.14 20.20 31.14
N GLU A 303 17.17 19.69 30.46
CA GLU A 303 18.30 20.53 30.06
C GLU A 303 17.93 21.46 28.88
N PHE A 304 17.16 21.00 27.91
CA PHE A 304 16.74 21.83 26.79
C PHE A 304 15.74 22.93 27.21
N GLU A 305 14.83 22.63 28.15
CA GLU A 305 13.89 23.59 28.74
C GLU A 305 14.60 24.73 29.49
N LYS A 306 15.66 24.43 30.26
CA LYS A 306 16.48 25.46 30.93
C LYS A 306 17.07 26.47 29.95
N HIS A 307 17.31 26.03 28.72
CA HIS A 307 17.83 26.86 27.65
C HIS A 307 16.74 27.37 26.71
N GLY A 308 15.46 27.18 27.03
CA GLY A 308 14.32 27.68 26.24
C GLY A 308 14.22 27.05 24.85
N VAL A 309 14.55 25.76 24.72
CA VAL A 309 14.37 24.98 23.48
C VAL A 309 13.46 23.80 23.80
N ASP A 310 12.43 23.59 22.99
CA ASP A 310 11.57 22.41 23.09
C ASP A 310 12.20 21.26 22.29
N PHE A 311 12.73 20.26 23.01
CA PHE A 311 13.39 19.09 22.40
C PHE A 311 12.42 18.21 21.61
N ASP A 312 11.16 18.07 22.05
CA ASP A 312 10.17 17.19 21.40
C ASP A 312 9.70 17.80 20.08
N GLN A 313 9.53 19.13 20.01
CA GLN A 313 9.27 19.82 18.75
C GLN A 313 10.47 19.77 17.81
N LEU A 314 11.69 20.00 18.31
CA LEU A 314 12.90 20.02 17.50
C LEU A 314 13.22 18.63 16.91
N SER A 315 13.12 17.58 17.72
CA SER A 315 13.36 16.20 17.29
C SER A 315 12.33 15.74 16.26
N LYS A 316 11.04 16.05 16.45
CA LYS A 316 9.97 15.76 15.47
C LYS A 316 10.14 16.52 14.16
N ALA A 317 10.58 17.77 14.20
CA ALA A 317 10.81 18.58 12.99
C ALA A 317 11.97 18.03 12.13
N ILE A 318 13.01 17.47 12.77
CA ILE A 318 14.22 16.97 12.09
C ILE A 318 14.11 15.46 11.79
N GLY A 319 13.12 14.78 12.38
CA GLY A 319 12.94 13.33 12.24
C GLY A 319 13.99 12.52 13.01
N LEU A 320 14.51 13.09 14.11
CA LEU A 320 15.48 12.43 14.97
C LEU A 320 14.73 11.55 15.97
N GLU A 321 14.72 10.23 15.74
CA GLU A 321 14.25 9.26 16.74
C GLU A 321 15.42 8.87 17.66
N LEU A 322 15.17 8.84 18.97
CA LEU A 322 16.15 8.33 19.93
C LEU A 322 16.46 6.87 19.58
N PRO A 323 17.72 6.41 19.74
CA PRO A 323 18.09 5.03 19.43
C PRO A 323 17.17 4.05 20.16
N GLU A 324 16.52 3.17 19.38
CA GLU A 324 15.67 2.11 19.92
C GLU A 324 16.48 1.16 20.80
N ALA A 325 15.84 0.64 21.84
CA ALA A 325 16.43 -0.33 22.73
C ALA A 325 16.90 -1.52 21.90
N SER A 326 18.19 -1.87 22.01
CA SER A 326 18.63 -3.16 21.51
C SER A 326 17.89 -4.21 22.34
N THR A 327 16.90 -4.88 21.77
CA THR A 327 16.50 -6.19 22.27
C THR A 327 17.73 -7.06 22.12
N GLY A 328 18.52 -7.17 23.19
CA GLY A 328 19.64 -8.10 23.24
C GLY A 328 19.07 -9.49 22.99
N ASP A 329 19.31 -10.00 21.79
CA ASP A 329 19.26 -11.43 21.55
C ASP A 329 20.24 -12.04 22.57
N GLY A 330 19.66 -12.69 23.58
CA GLY A 330 20.38 -13.51 24.53
C GLY A 330 21.08 -14.64 23.78
N LYS A 331 22.32 -14.40 23.37
CA LYS A 331 23.30 -15.46 23.22
C LYS A 331 23.94 -15.70 24.59
N SER A 332 23.51 -16.79 25.21
CA SER A 332 24.35 -17.60 26.09
C SER A 332 24.23 -19.05 25.62
#